data_AF-A0A3A9VX92-F1
#
_entry.id   AF-A0A3A9VX92-F1
#
_cell.length_a   1.000
_cell.length_b   1.000
_cell.length_c   1.000
_cell.angle_alpha   90.00
_cell.angle_beta   90.00
_cell.angle_gamma   90.00
#
_symmetry.space_group_name_H-M   'P 1'
#
loop_
_entity.id
_entity.type
_entity.pdbx_description
1 polymer ?
#
loop_
_entity_poly.entity_id
_entity_poly.type
_entity_poly.pdbx_seq_one_letter_code
_entity_poly.pdbx_strand_id
1 'polypeptide(L)'
;MKKIILLLTVATSIMFTSCSSDDDNSGPVDTQDKFIGVWKITQEFEDGVEVTVETCDLQDVLTVTEDEKFSGTSHVMENGTCVLEDTFTGTWENLGDNKYKITSDMDGAEAVEATITFSGNTMTAVTNDEDGEFKQILTRV
;
A
#
# COMPACT_ATOMS: atom_id res chain seq x y z
N MET A 1 -61.73 -5.91 37.75
CA MET A 1 -63.03 -5.84 37.05
C MET A 1 -63.00 -4.63 36.13
N LYS A 2 -63.31 -4.83 34.83
CA LYS A 2 -64.00 -3.89 33.91
C LYS A 2 -63.32 -2.51 33.63
N LYS A 3 -63.03 -2.07 32.41
CA LYS A 3 -63.32 -2.56 31.04
C LYS A 3 -62.29 -2.00 30.07
N ILE A 4 -62.02 -2.81 29.05
CA ILE A 4 -61.44 -2.46 27.75
C ILE A 4 -62.31 -1.41 27.06
N ILE A 5 -61.68 -0.38 26.48
CA ILE A 5 -62.24 0.37 25.34
C ILE A 5 -61.18 0.42 24.25
N LEU A 6 -61.59 -0.12 23.11
CA LEU A 6 -60.96 -0.25 21.81
C LEU A 6 -61.40 0.94 20.94
N LEU A 7 -60.48 1.57 20.20
CA LEU A 7 -60.70 2.41 18.99
C LEU A 7 -59.31 2.61 18.35
N LEU A 8 -58.87 1.88 17.31
CA LEU A 8 -59.24 1.89 15.88
C LEU A 8 -59.20 3.28 15.22
N THR A 9 -58.02 3.65 14.71
CA THR A 9 -57.84 4.54 13.55
C THR A 9 -56.56 4.15 12.79
N VAL A 10 -56.71 3.46 11.66
CA VAL A 10 -56.52 3.96 10.27
C VAL A 10 -55.07 3.78 9.78
N ALA A 11 -55.00 3.05 8.68
CA ALA A 11 -53.82 2.70 7.92
C ALA A 11 -53.20 3.90 7.21
N THR A 12 -51.87 3.93 7.16
CA THR A 12 -51.11 4.50 6.06
C THR A 12 -49.90 3.63 5.81
N SER A 13 -50.05 2.74 4.83
CA SER A 13 -48.93 2.17 4.09
C SER A 13 -48.21 3.32 3.39
N ILE A 14 -46.94 3.53 3.75
CA ILE A 14 -45.97 4.17 2.86
C ILE A 14 -44.80 3.19 2.78
N MET A 15 -44.87 2.32 1.78
CA MET A 15 -43.66 1.86 1.12
C MET A 15 -42.97 3.06 0.44
N PHE A 16 -41.76 2.86 -0.07
CA PHE A 16 -40.87 3.81 -0.73
C PHE A 16 -40.01 4.60 0.29
N THR A 17 -38.68 4.53 0.27
CA THR A 17 -37.75 4.17 -0.81
C THR A 17 -36.53 3.47 -0.20
N SER A 18 -36.16 2.28 -0.70
CA SER A 18 -34.76 1.89 -0.70
C SER A 18 -33.99 3.03 -1.33
N CYS A 19 -32.96 3.52 -0.65
CA CYS A 19 -31.98 4.39 -1.29
C CYS A 19 -31.22 3.50 -2.29
N SER A 20 -31.79 3.35 -3.48
CA SER A 20 -31.00 3.25 -4.70
C SER A 20 -30.37 4.62 -4.85
N SER A 21 -29.09 4.68 -4.53
CA SER A 21 -28.18 5.44 -5.36
C SER A 21 -27.33 4.40 -6.06
N ASP A 22 -27.91 3.85 -7.13
CA ASP A 22 -27.13 3.48 -8.30
C ASP A 22 -26.42 4.74 -8.77
N ASP A 23 -25.21 4.95 -8.28
CA ASP A 23 -24.17 5.53 -9.11
C ASP A 23 -23.17 4.40 -9.35
N ASP A 24 -23.55 3.56 -10.31
CA ASP A 24 -22.63 2.75 -11.11
C ASP A 24 -21.63 3.69 -11.78
N ASN A 25 -20.63 4.10 -11.01
CA ASN A 25 -19.36 4.54 -11.56
C ASN A 25 -18.30 3.49 -11.27
N SER A 26 -18.62 2.23 -11.61
CA SER A 26 -17.59 1.30 -12.05
C SER A 26 -17.12 1.76 -13.43
N GLY A 27 -16.29 2.82 -13.42
CA GLY A 27 -15.19 2.86 -14.38
C GLY A 27 -14.44 1.52 -14.34
N PRO A 28 -13.62 1.18 -15.35
CA PRO A 28 -12.90 -0.09 -15.33
C PRO A 28 -12.32 -0.29 -13.94
N VAL A 29 -12.78 -1.35 -13.24
CA VAL A 29 -12.18 -1.74 -11.97
C VAL A 29 -10.71 -1.89 -12.32
N ASP A 30 -9.87 -1.02 -11.77
CA ASP A 30 -8.45 -1.13 -11.95
C ASP A 30 -8.06 -2.40 -11.19
N THR A 31 -8.10 -3.53 -11.90
CA THR A 31 -7.81 -4.86 -11.37
C THR A 31 -6.32 -5.03 -11.15
N GLN A 32 -5.51 -4.05 -11.55
CA GLN A 32 -4.09 -4.04 -11.34
C GLN A 32 -3.80 -3.72 -9.86
N ASP A 33 -2.94 -4.52 -9.25
CA ASP A 33 -2.46 -4.26 -7.90
C ASP A 33 -1.80 -2.87 -7.84
N LYS A 34 -2.18 -2.05 -6.85
CA LYS A 34 -1.62 -0.71 -6.68
C LYS A 34 -0.13 -0.73 -6.37
N PHE A 35 0.44 -1.87 -6.00
CA PHE A 35 1.89 -2.02 -5.83
C PHE A 35 2.65 -1.92 -7.16
N ILE A 36 2.03 -2.32 -8.28
CA ILE A 36 2.62 -2.25 -9.62
C ILE A 36 2.83 -0.79 -10.02
N GLY A 37 4.06 -0.47 -10.44
CA GLY A 37 4.48 0.89 -10.77
C GLY A 37 5.97 1.12 -10.57
N VAL A 38 6.40 2.36 -10.79
CA VAL A 38 7.76 2.83 -10.53
C VAL A 38 7.72 3.77 -9.33
N TRP A 39 8.58 3.53 -8.35
CA TRP A 39 8.57 4.18 -7.05
C TRP A 39 9.94 4.75 -6.70
N LYS A 40 9.93 5.90 -6.03
CA LYS A 40 11.11 6.51 -5.42
C LYS A 40 10.86 6.83 -3.96
N ILE A 41 11.85 6.59 -3.12
CA ILE A 41 11.79 6.91 -1.70
C ILE A 41 11.75 8.41 -1.47
N THR A 42 11.06 8.82 -0.41
CA THR A 42 10.93 10.24 -0.02
C THR A 42 11.12 10.47 1.47
N GLN A 43 10.75 9.50 2.31
CA GLN A 43 10.91 9.55 3.77
C GLN A 43 11.15 8.16 4.32
N GLU A 44 11.85 8.10 5.45
CA GLU A 44 12.12 6.89 6.22
C GLU A 44 11.87 7.14 7.71
N PHE A 45 11.46 6.10 8.41
CA PHE A 45 11.20 6.12 9.84
C PHE A 45 11.72 4.84 10.48
N GLU A 46 12.37 4.99 11.62
CA GLU A 46 12.79 3.91 12.51
C GLU A 46 12.06 4.08 13.85
N ASP A 47 11.29 3.07 14.26
CA ASP A 47 10.47 3.09 15.48
C ASP A 47 9.58 4.35 15.61
N GLY A 48 9.03 4.78 14.47
CA GLY A 48 8.15 5.95 14.37
C GLY A 48 8.88 7.31 14.40
N VAL A 49 10.20 7.34 14.45
CA VAL A 49 11.02 8.55 14.35
C VAL A 49 11.49 8.73 12.92
N GLU A 50 11.21 9.88 12.31
CA GLU A 50 11.69 10.20 10.97
C GLU A 50 13.22 10.29 10.96
N VAL A 51 13.86 9.53 10.07
CA VAL A 51 15.30 9.59 9.82
C VAL A 51 15.55 10.27 8.48
N THR A 52 16.76 10.84 8.33
CA THR A 52 17.12 11.52 7.08
C THR A 52 17.44 10.49 6.02
N VAL A 53 16.71 10.51 4.91
CA VAL A 53 17.05 9.71 3.73
C VAL A 53 18.35 10.25 3.15
N GLU A 54 19.31 9.37 2.89
CA GLU A 54 20.58 9.77 2.30
C GLU A 54 20.38 10.36 0.90
N THR A 55 21.26 11.29 0.52
CA THR A 55 21.05 12.10 -0.70
C THR A 55 21.05 11.24 -1.98
N CYS A 56 21.82 10.15 -1.99
CA CYS A 56 21.92 9.29 -3.16
C CYS A 56 20.78 8.26 -3.21
N ASP A 57 20.26 7.82 -2.08
CA ASP A 57 19.10 6.92 -1.98
C ASP A 57 17.84 7.56 -2.59
N LEU A 58 17.73 8.89 -2.57
CA LEU A 58 16.67 9.62 -3.31
C LEU A 58 16.73 9.42 -4.83
N GLN A 59 17.85 8.93 -5.37
CA GLN A 59 17.99 8.57 -6.78
C GLN A 59 17.57 7.13 -7.06
N ASP A 60 17.37 6.32 -6.03
CA ASP A 60 16.97 4.93 -6.17
C ASP A 60 15.60 4.82 -6.80
N VAL A 61 15.42 3.70 -7.50
CA VAL A 61 14.21 3.40 -8.24
C VAL A 61 13.84 1.97 -7.93
N LEU A 62 12.58 1.77 -7.55
CA LEU A 62 11.95 0.45 -7.46
C LEU A 62 10.92 0.35 -8.60
N THR A 63 11.05 -0.65 -9.45
CA THR A 63 10.08 -0.99 -10.50
C THR A 63 9.40 -2.29 -10.14
N VAL A 64 8.08 -2.27 -10.03
CA VAL A 64 7.23 -3.43 -9.72
C VAL A 64 6.37 -3.72 -10.95
N THR A 65 6.39 -4.97 -11.41
CA THR A 65 5.73 -5.40 -12.66
C THR A 65 4.60 -6.40 -12.39
N GLU A 66 3.68 -6.51 -13.37
CA GLU A 66 2.51 -7.41 -13.30
C GLU A 66 2.88 -8.90 -13.24
N ASP A 67 4.09 -9.29 -13.66
CA ASP A 67 4.57 -10.68 -13.64
C ASP A 67 5.15 -11.09 -12.27
N GLU A 68 4.67 -10.46 -11.20
CA GLU A 68 5.03 -10.75 -9.80
C GLU A 68 6.54 -10.55 -9.51
N LYS A 69 7.18 -9.64 -10.25
CA LYS A 69 8.59 -9.28 -10.08
C LYS A 69 8.79 -7.83 -9.70
N PHE A 70 9.95 -7.57 -9.13
CA PHE A 70 10.47 -6.22 -8.98
C PHE A 70 11.95 -6.16 -9.35
N SER A 71 12.40 -4.96 -9.67
CA SER A 71 13.81 -4.63 -9.83
C SER A 71 14.09 -3.22 -9.31
N GLY A 72 15.35 -2.94 -8.98
CA GLY A 72 15.73 -1.61 -8.58
C GLY A 72 17.22 -1.34 -8.64
N THR A 73 17.57 -0.10 -8.35
CA THR A 73 18.93 0.44 -8.35
C THR A 73 19.19 1.09 -7.00
N SER A 74 20.38 0.84 -6.44
CA SER A 74 20.93 1.53 -5.27
C SER A 74 22.04 2.48 -5.71
N HIS A 75 22.08 3.69 -5.17
CA HIS A 75 23.13 4.67 -5.45
C HIS A 75 23.83 5.12 -4.18
N VAL A 76 25.16 5.19 -4.24
CA VAL A 76 26.00 5.64 -3.12
C VAL A 76 26.76 6.90 -3.49
N MET A 77 27.16 7.67 -2.47
CA MET A 77 27.99 8.85 -2.66
C MET A 77 29.46 8.45 -2.83
N GLU A 78 30.01 8.61 -4.03
CA GLU A 78 31.43 8.46 -4.30
C GLU A 78 32.03 9.78 -4.82
N ASN A 79 33.07 10.27 -4.13
CA ASN A 79 33.78 11.50 -4.51
C ASN A 79 32.86 12.71 -4.75
N GLY A 80 31.79 12.82 -3.94
CA GLY A 80 30.81 13.91 -4.03
C GLY A 80 29.80 13.80 -5.17
N THR A 81 29.71 12.65 -5.84
CA THR A 81 28.70 12.36 -6.87
C THR A 81 27.97 11.07 -6.53
N CYS A 82 26.67 11.00 -6.81
CA CYS A 82 25.93 9.74 -6.69
C CYS A 82 26.26 8.84 -7.87
N VAL A 83 26.69 7.62 -7.57
CA VAL A 83 27.00 6.59 -8.57
C VAL A 83 26.14 5.36 -8.29
N LEU A 84 25.79 4.63 -9.35
CA LEU A 84 25.12 3.34 -9.21
C LEU A 84 26.06 2.39 -8.45
N GLU A 85 25.62 1.95 -7.29
CA GLU A 85 26.33 0.95 -6.48
C GLU A 85 25.91 -0.45 -6.92
N ASP A 86 24.60 -0.71 -6.88
CA ASP A 86 24.05 -2.05 -7.08
C ASP A 86 22.72 -2.02 -7.82
N THR A 87 22.36 -3.18 -8.37
CA THR A 87 21.02 -3.47 -8.86
C THR A 87 20.47 -4.68 -8.14
N PHE A 88 19.20 -4.65 -7.78
CA PHE A 88 18.55 -5.76 -7.09
C PHE A 88 17.29 -6.19 -7.85
N THR A 89 16.94 -7.47 -7.70
CA THR A 89 15.71 -8.05 -8.26
C THR A 89 15.06 -8.96 -7.24
N GLY A 90 13.79 -9.27 -7.47
CA GLY A 90 13.07 -10.23 -6.66
C GLY A 90 11.65 -10.44 -7.13
N THR A 91 10.88 -11.10 -6.28
CA THR A 91 9.47 -11.42 -6.48
C THR A 91 8.61 -10.88 -5.38
N TRP A 92 7.34 -10.65 -5.69
CA TRP A 92 6.36 -10.20 -4.72
C TRP A 92 5.04 -10.98 -4.85
N GLU A 93 4.34 -11.12 -3.72
CA GLU A 93 3.01 -11.76 -3.67
C GLU A 93 2.09 -10.92 -2.79
N ASN A 94 0.90 -10.57 -3.29
CA ASN A 94 -0.13 -9.93 -2.48
C ASN A 94 -0.87 -11.00 -1.66
N LEU A 95 -0.76 -10.91 -0.34
CA LEU A 95 -1.38 -11.85 0.61
C LEU A 95 -2.79 -11.42 1.06
N GLY A 96 -3.29 -10.29 0.56
CA GLY A 96 -4.52 -9.64 1.00
C GLY A 96 -4.30 -8.78 2.25
N ASP A 97 -5.33 -8.02 2.64
CA ASP A 97 -5.33 -7.19 3.86
C ASP A 97 -4.11 -6.27 4.00
N ASN A 98 -3.67 -5.66 2.88
CA ASN A 98 -2.48 -4.79 2.78
C ASN A 98 -1.15 -5.50 3.08
N LYS A 99 -1.09 -6.83 3.11
CA LYS A 99 0.13 -7.59 3.34
C LYS A 99 0.73 -8.08 2.03
N TYR A 100 2.04 -7.93 1.91
CA TYR A 100 2.81 -8.37 0.76
C TYR A 100 4.00 -9.18 1.22
N LYS A 101 4.26 -10.30 0.56
CA LYS A 101 5.50 -11.06 0.74
C LYS A 101 6.49 -10.61 -0.32
N ILE A 102 7.67 -10.16 0.10
CA ILE A 102 8.75 -9.69 -0.75
C ILE A 102 9.91 -10.68 -0.62
N THR A 103 10.40 -11.20 -1.74
CA THR A 103 11.54 -12.14 -1.76
C THR A 103 12.60 -11.61 -2.70
N SER A 104 13.77 -11.24 -2.17
CA SER A 104 14.92 -10.86 -2.98
C SER A 104 15.55 -12.07 -3.67
N ASP A 105 16.08 -11.88 -4.87
CA ASP A 105 16.83 -12.90 -5.60
C ASP A 105 18.29 -13.04 -5.11
N MET A 106 18.70 -12.24 -4.11
CA MET A 106 20.03 -12.36 -3.49
C MET A 106 20.19 -13.73 -2.80
N ASP A 107 21.38 -14.32 -2.95
CA ASP A 107 21.66 -15.65 -2.37
C ASP A 107 21.53 -15.61 -0.84
N GLY A 108 20.77 -16.56 -0.29
CA GLY A 108 20.47 -16.63 1.13
C GLY A 108 19.43 -15.62 1.65
N ALA A 109 18.78 -14.82 0.78
CA ALA A 109 17.72 -13.93 1.20
C ALA A 109 16.47 -14.70 1.66
N GLU A 110 15.92 -14.31 2.82
CA GLU A 110 14.63 -14.80 3.29
C GLU A 110 13.50 -13.88 2.82
N ALA A 111 12.30 -14.45 2.69
CA ALA A 111 11.12 -13.66 2.34
C ALA A 111 10.69 -12.80 3.55
N VAL A 112 10.37 -11.53 3.28
CA VAL A 112 9.91 -10.57 4.29
C VAL A 112 8.44 -10.24 4.03
N GLU A 113 7.64 -10.17 5.09
CA GLU A 113 6.29 -9.63 5.01
C GLU A 113 6.30 -8.12 5.28
N ALA A 114 5.74 -7.36 4.36
CA ALA A 114 5.53 -5.92 4.49
C ALA A 114 4.03 -5.60 4.55
N THR A 115 3.66 -4.64 5.40
CA THR A 115 2.35 -4.00 5.33
C THR A 115 2.45 -2.79 4.41
N ILE A 116 1.75 -2.81 3.27
CA ILE A 116 1.80 -1.77 2.25
C ILE A 116 0.43 -1.12 2.08
N THR A 117 0.36 0.19 2.22
CA THR A 117 -0.85 0.98 2.00
C THR A 117 -0.62 2.06 0.96
N PHE A 118 -1.70 2.46 0.28
CA PHE A 118 -1.65 3.41 -0.82
C PHE A 118 -2.61 4.58 -0.60
N SER A 119 -2.11 5.80 -0.80
CA SER A 119 -2.89 7.03 -0.81
C SER A 119 -2.51 7.87 -2.02
N GLY A 120 -3.31 7.81 -3.09
CA GLY A 120 -2.98 8.43 -4.37
C GLY A 120 -1.69 7.85 -4.94
N ASN A 121 -0.71 8.72 -5.23
CA ASN A 121 0.61 8.34 -5.75
C ASN A 121 1.62 7.99 -4.64
N THR A 122 1.18 7.90 -3.39
CA THR A 122 2.05 7.60 -2.26
C THR A 122 1.84 6.16 -1.78
N MET A 123 2.93 5.42 -1.68
CA MET A 123 3.02 4.11 -1.03
C MET A 123 3.65 4.29 0.34
N THR A 124 3.08 3.64 1.36
CA THR A 124 3.72 3.47 2.66
C THR A 124 3.96 1.99 2.88
N ALA A 125 5.21 1.59 3.01
CA ALA A 125 5.63 0.22 3.30
C ALA A 125 6.17 0.17 4.74
N VAL A 126 5.72 -0.82 5.51
CA VAL A 126 6.15 -1.05 6.90
C VAL A 126 6.60 -2.51 7.04
N THR A 127 7.81 -2.70 7.51
CA THR A 127 8.38 -4.00 7.89
C THR A 127 8.71 -3.99 9.38
N ASN A 128 8.63 -5.15 10.02
CA ASN A 128 9.00 -5.30 11.42
C ASN A 128 9.96 -6.47 11.53
N ASP A 129 11.09 -6.26 12.19
CA ASP A 129 12.10 -7.29 12.44
C ASP A 129 12.51 -7.30 13.94
N GLU A 130 13.64 -7.93 14.25
CA GLU A 130 14.17 -8.00 15.62
C GLU A 130 14.67 -6.64 16.14
N ASP A 131 15.01 -5.72 15.23
CA ASP A 131 15.59 -4.42 15.53
C ASP A 131 14.54 -3.32 15.65
N GLY A 132 13.35 -3.47 15.03
CA GLY A 132 12.21 -2.59 15.27
C GLY A 132 11.22 -2.49 14.11
N GLU A 133 10.43 -1.42 14.14
CA GLU A 133 9.58 -1.04 12.99
C GLU A 133 10.39 -0.18 12.03
N PHE A 134 10.51 -0.64 10.79
CA PHE A 134 11.04 0.17 9.69
C PHE A 134 9.93 0.55 8.73
N LYS A 135 9.85 1.84 8.40
CA LYS A 135 8.81 2.37 7.52
C LYS A 135 9.40 3.28 6.47
N GLN A 136 8.99 3.06 5.22
CA GLN A 136 9.35 3.88 4.08
C GLN A 136 8.11 4.51 3.44
N ILE A 137 8.26 5.76 2.98
CA ILE A 137 7.26 6.43 2.16
C ILE A 137 7.85 6.66 0.77
N LEU A 138 7.19 6.09 -0.23
CA LEU A 138 7.61 6.18 -1.62
C LEU A 138 6.54 6.90 -2.45
N THR A 139 6.99 7.62 -3.47
CA THR A 139 6.11 8.30 -4.42
C THR A 139 6.28 7.70 -5.81
N ARG A 140 5.15 7.52 -6.50
CA ARG A 140 5.11 7.03 -7.88
C ARG A 140 5.70 8.07 -8.84
N VAL A 141 6.52 7.62 -9.79
CA VAL A 141 7.16 8.45 -10.83
C VAL A 141 6.76 8.09 -12.24
#